data_AF-A0A157LIJ4-F1
#
_entry.id   AF-A0A157LIJ4-F1
#
_cell.length_a   1.000
_cell.length_b   1.000
_cell.length_c   1.000
_cell.angle_alpha   90.00
_cell.angle_beta   90.00
_cell.angle_gamma   90.00
#
_symmetry.space_group_name_H-M   'P 1'
#
loop_
_entity.id
_entity.type
_entity.pdbx_description
1 polymer ?
#
loop_
_entity_poly.entity_id
_entity_poly.type
_entity_poly.pdbx_seq_one_letter_code
_entity_poly.pdbx_strand_id
1 'polypeptide(L)'
;MSTTTPGHRPQDGRQSPPVLWTLRNHCTRIERHLILALRKLARGSEDSADAGRTLAALRISPEGIWAFAKLSRLLAEATRGLTLYGPASPFVSMDELSVLATLHRLSLDRAPPPGAATSGLDRTSLLHAFFQCAQAMNQASISVGPRQFIAARQRRLEAEPLVIGASSSYRRHPARVARLRQISPSIRRITLAGDALHGLPVTRAAQWIKLFLPNDSDPHGAVGRAYTVRRHRPAAGEIDVDVVLHEAAGPLSQWAGGTARTGDAVQIAGPRGGHDIEARHAWMVLAGDASAMPAMASLIEHAPESTPIRVLLTLPSQDDEHVLPHRANVSVTSALARPGDDGGLLALLAGQSLPGSQPGLVWIAAEAAVAQKARRYLAMHACGGRIKSHDVGYWKHGTRDHKDVAAG
;
A
#
# COMPACT_ATOMS: atom_id res chain seq x y z
N MET A 1 -7.89 58.50 -28.24
CA MET A 1 -7.04 58.69 -27.04
C MET A 1 -7.90 58.32 -25.84
N SER A 2 -7.66 57.31 -25.00
CA SER A 2 -6.55 56.37 -24.74
C SER A 2 -7.19 55.23 -23.90
N THR A 3 -7.16 53.96 -24.31
CA THR A 3 -6.35 52.81 -23.81
C THR A 3 -6.33 52.52 -22.29
N THR A 4 -6.29 51.21 -21.96
CA THR A 4 -5.98 50.47 -20.68
C THR A 4 -7.17 50.14 -19.75
N THR A 5 -7.47 48.92 -19.26
CA THR A 5 -6.95 47.52 -19.37
C THR A 5 -8.06 46.56 -18.86
N PRO A 6 -8.31 45.35 -19.41
CA PRO A 6 -9.24 44.39 -18.81
C PRO A 6 -8.55 43.52 -17.75
N GLY A 7 -9.11 43.50 -16.53
CA GLY A 7 -8.66 42.66 -15.42
C GLY A 7 -8.74 41.16 -15.72
N HIS A 8 -7.66 40.46 -15.41
CA HIS A 8 -7.51 39.01 -15.49
C HIS A 8 -8.55 38.29 -14.61
N ARG A 9 -9.44 37.50 -15.22
CA ARG A 9 -10.19 36.45 -14.51
C ARG A 9 -9.22 35.30 -14.17
N PRO A 10 -9.18 34.79 -12.93
CA PRO A 10 -8.47 33.55 -12.66
C PRO A 10 -9.18 32.41 -13.38
N GLN A 11 -8.49 31.79 -14.33
CA GLN A 11 -8.98 30.61 -15.06
C GLN A 11 -9.14 29.42 -14.09
N ASP A 12 -10.29 28.75 -14.24
CA ASP A 12 -10.67 27.49 -13.62
C ASP A 12 -9.51 26.48 -13.53
N GLY A 13 -9.12 26.14 -12.30
CA GLY A 13 -8.28 24.99 -11.99
C GLY A 13 -9.03 23.68 -12.14
N ARG A 14 -9.39 23.29 -13.37
CA ARG A 14 -9.85 21.93 -13.69
C ARG A 14 -8.71 20.94 -13.43
N GLN A 15 -8.65 20.37 -12.23
CA GLN A 15 -7.84 19.18 -11.99
C GLN A 15 -8.52 17.98 -12.68
N SER A 16 -7.88 17.45 -13.72
CA SER A 16 -8.32 16.25 -14.43
C SER A 16 -8.35 15.02 -13.49
N PRO A 17 -9.28 14.06 -13.69
CA PRO A 17 -9.38 12.85 -12.88
C PRO A 17 -8.09 12.00 -12.95
N PRO A 18 -7.80 11.11 -11.97
CA PRO A 18 -6.70 10.17 -12.09
C PRO A 18 -6.95 9.24 -13.27
N VAL A 19 -6.24 9.47 -14.36
CA VAL A 19 -6.26 8.64 -15.56
C VAL A 19 -5.69 7.28 -15.18
N LEU A 20 -6.48 6.20 -15.29
CA LEU A 20 -5.95 4.84 -15.21
C LEU A 20 -4.99 4.62 -16.37
N TRP A 21 -3.68 4.60 -16.10
CA TRP A 21 -2.68 4.39 -17.14
C TRP A 21 -2.51 2.92 -17.45
N THR A 22 -2.66 2.57 -18.72
CA THR A 22 -2.32 1.25 -19.24
C THR A 22 -0.92 1.24 -19.86
N LEU A 23 -0.21 0.12 -19.72
CA LEU A 23 1.07 -0.12 -20.38
C LEU A 23 0.97 0.12 -21.90
N ARG A 24 -0.14 -0.30 -22.51
CA ARG A 24 -0.34 -0.18 -23.97
C ARG A 24 -0.48 1.27 -24.43
N ASN A 25 -1.14 2.11 -23.64
CA ASN A 25 -1.47 3.48 -24.06
C ASN A 25 -0.46 4.51 -23.53
N HIS A 26 0.33 4.18 -22.52
CA HIS A 26 1.19 5.14 -21.80
C HIS A 26 2.67 4.74 -21.74
N CYS A 27 3.04 3.61 -22.34
CA CYS A 27 4.42 3.18 -22.45
C CYS A 27 4.74 2.74 -23.88
N THR A 28 5.93 3.07 -24.36
CA THR A 28 6.43 2.54 -25.64
C THR A 28 6.61 1.02 -25.56
N ARG A 29 6.81 0.35 -26.70
CA ARG A 29 7.13 -1.09 -26.70
C ARG A 29 8.35 -1.38 -25.81
N ILE A 30 9.39 -0.56 -25.84
CA ILE A 30 10.60 -0.77 -25.05
C ILE A 30 10.34 -0.54 -23.56
N GLU A 31 9.67 0.54 -23.20
CA GLU A 31 9.29 0.86 -21.82
C GLU A 31 8.44 -0.25 -21.18
N ARG A 32 7.52 -0.85 -21.95
CA ARG A 32 6.75 -2.01 -21.50
C ARG A 32 7.65 -3.18 -21.14
N HIS A 33 8.63 -3.51 -21.98
CA HIS A 33 9.53 -4.63 -21.70
C HIS A 33 10.43 -4.34 -20.48
N LEU A 34 10.90 -3.09 -20.30
CA LEU A 34 11.65 -2.69 -19.12
C LEU A 34 10.82 -2.81 -17.84
N ILE A 35 9.58 -2.32 -17.84
CA ILE A 35 8.67 -2.44 -16.69
C ILE A 35 8.38 -3.91 -16.41
N LEU A 36 8.02 -4.70 -17.43
CA LEU A 36 7.73 -6.12 -17.26
C LEU A 36 8.93 -6.90 -16.72
N ALA A 37 10.15 -6.57 -17.17
CA ALA A 37 11.36 -7.16 -16.62
C ALA A 37 11.56 -6.78 -15.15
N LEU A 38 11.41 -5.50 -14.78
CA LEU A 38 11.51 -5.06 -13.39
C LEU A 38 10.50 -5.76 -12.48
N ARG A 39 9.24 -5.90 -12.93
CA ARG A 39 8.18 -6.62 -12.23
C ARG A 39 8.51 -8.09 -11.99
N LYS A 40 9.04 -8.76 -13.02
CA LYS A 40 9.44 -10.17 -12.95
C LYS A 40 10.64 -10.37 -12.01
N LEU A 41 11.64 -9.50 -12.10
CA LEU A 41 12.81 -9.50 -11.20
C LEU A 41 12.41 -9.33 -9.72
N ALA A 42 11.31 -8.63 -9.45
CA ALA A 42 10.82 -8.42 -8.09
C ALA A 42 10.16 -9.68 -7.46
N ARG A 43 9.91 -10.76 -8.22
CA ARG A 43 9.11 -11.91 -7.76
C ARG A 43 9.88 -13.20 -7.43
N GLY A 44 11.14 -13.34 -7.82
CA GLY A 44 11.99 -14.50 -7.48
C GLY A 44 12.64 -15.21 -8.67
N SER A 45 13.18 -16.41 -8.43
CA SER A 45 14.15 -17.09 -9.32
C SER A 45 13.60 -17.53 -10.69
N GLU A 46 12.41 -18.11 -10.76
CA GLU A 46 11.82 -18.56 -12.05
C GLU A 46 11.45 -17.38 -12.95
N ASP A 47 10.83 -16.33 -12.38
CA ASP A 47 10.51 -15.08 -13.09
C ASP A 47 11.77 -14.29 -13.48
N SER A 48 12.87 -14.44 -12.74
CA SER A 48 14.15 -13.77 -13.05
C SER A 48 14.79 -14.26 -14.34
N ALA A 49 14.69 -15.56 -14.66
CA ALA A 49 15.18 -16.09 -15.92
C ALA A 49 14.40 -15.50 -17.11
N ASP A 50 13.09 -15.33 -16.96
CA ASP A 50 12.23 -14.73 -17.98
C ASP A 50 12.44 -13.22 -18.13
N ALA A 51 12.71 -12.52 -17.02
CA ALA A 51 13.14 -11.14 -17.05
C ALA A 51 14.48 -10.97 -17.77
N GLY A 52 15.44 -11.87 -17.51
CA GLY A 52 16.73 -11.89 -18.20
C GLY A 52 16.57 -12.04 -19.72
N ARG A 53 15.73 -12.97 -20.17
CA ARG A 53 15.38 -13.11 -21.61
C ARG A 53 14.74 -11.84 -22.17
N THR A 54 13.84 -11.22 -21.41
CA THR A 54 13.16 -9.98 -21.81
C THR A 54 14.16 -8.83 -22.02
N LEU A 55 15.12 -8.66 -21.10
CA LEU A 55 16.16 -7.62 -21.19
C LEU A 55 17.20 -7.95 -22.28
N ALA A 56 17.57 -9.21 -22.44
CA ALA A 56 18.47 -9.66 -23.51
C ALA A 56 17.86 -9.40 -24.89
N ALA A 57 16.54 -9.56 -25.06
CA ALA A 57 15.83 -9.22 -26.29
C ALA A 57 15.87 -7.71 -26.62
N LEU A 58 16.11 -6.86 -25.61
CA LEU A 58 16.39 -5.43 -25.79
C LEU A 58 17.87 -5.12 -26.03
N ARG A 59 18.74 -6.14 -26.17
CA ARG A 59 20.21 -6.02 -26.30
C ARG A 59 20.91 -5.46 -25.06
N ILE A 60 20.30 -5.58 -23.88
CA ILE A 60 20.96 -5.25 -22.62
C ILE A 60 21.99 -6.36 -22.32
N SER A 61 23.22 -5.96 -22.01
CA SER A 61 24.31 -6.91 -21.71
C SER A 61 24.05 -7.72 -20.43
N PRO A 62 24.73 -8.86 -20.21
CA PRO A 62 24.63 -9.62 -18.97
C PRO A 62 24.89 -8.78 -17.71
N GLU A 63 25.87 -7.87 -17.75
CA GLU A 63 26.18 -6.93 -16.67
C GLU A 63 25.02 -5.96 -16.44
N GLY A 64 24.41 -5.47 -17.52
CA GLY A 64 23.20 -4.66 -17.48
C GLY A 64 22.02 -5.40 -16.85
N ILE A 65 21.81 -6.68 -17.20
CA ILE A 65 20.76 -7.51 -16.60
C ILE A 65 20.99 -7.64 -15.09
N TRP A 66 22.24 -7.84 -14.65
CA TRP A 66 22.58 -7.85 -13.24
C TRP A 66 22.32 -6.50 -12.56
N ALA A 67 22.61 -5.38 -13.24
CA ALA A 67 22.27 -4.05 -12.74
C ALA A 67 20.76 -3.88 -12.55
N PHE A 68 19.93 -4.33 -13.49
CA PHE A 68 18.47 -4.33 -13.36
C PHE A 68 17.97 -5.23 -12.23
N ALA A 69 18.57 -6.41 -12.05
CA ALA A 69 18.26 -7.31 -10.94
C ALA A 69 18.62 -6.67 -9.59
N LYS A 70 19.79 -6.04 -9.50
CA LYS A 70 20.25 -5.29 -8.33
C LYS A 70 19.33 -4.10 -8.04
N LEU A 71 18.95 -3.34 -9.06
CA LEU A 71 17.99 -2.24 -8.94
C LEU A 71 16.65 -2.75 -8.42
N SER A 72 16.10 -3.81 -9.01
CA SER A 72 14.83 -4.41 -8.57
C SER A 72 14.88 -4.86 -7.10
N ARG A 73 15.95 -5.55 -6.70
CA ARG A 73 16.20 -5.93 -5.30
C ARG A 73 16.28 -4.71 -4.37
N LEU A 74 17.06 -3.70 -4.75
CA LEU A 74 17.20 -2.49 -3.96
C LEU A 74 15.89 -1.69 -3.88
N LEU A 75 15.08 -1.66 -4.94
CA LEU A 75 13.75 -1.03 -4.93
C LEU A 75 12.79 -1.78 -3.99
N ALA A 76 12.85 -3.11 -3.98
CA ALA A 76 12.10 -3.95 -3.04
C ALA A 76 12.54 -3.76 -1.58
N GLU A 77 13.83 -3.51 -1.35
CA GLU A 77 14.42 -3.29 -0.03
C GLU A 77 14.24 -1.83 0.46
N ALA A 78 14.29 -0.84 -0.43
CA ALA A 78 14.40 0.58 -0.11
C ALA A 78 13.07 1.25 0.27
N THR A 79 11.90 0.76 -0.18
CA THR A 79 10.74 1.66 -0.26
C THR A 79 9.45 1.15 0.37
N ARG A 80 9.03 1.86 1.45
CA ARG A 80 7.63 2.06 1.86
C ARG A 80 6.91 3.04 0.89
N GLY A 81 6.78 2.69 -0.39
CA GLY A 81 5.98 3.52 -1.30
C GLY A 81 6.34 3.49 -2.78
N LEU A 82 7.05 2.47 -3.25
CA LEU A 82 7.27 2.26 -4.69
C LEU A 82 6.55 0.97 -5.07
N THR A 83 5.35 1.10 -5.65
CA THR A 83 4.52 -0.04 -6.05
C THR A 83 4.83 -0.43 -7.50
N LEU A 84 5.51 -1.56 -7.69
CA LEU A 84 5.54 -2.26 -8.97
C LEU A 84 4.29 -3.16 -9.06
N TYR A 85 3.55 -3.07 -10.14
CA TYR A 85 2.39 -3.94 -10.34
C TYR A 85 2.80 -5.37 -10.70
N GLY A 86 1.87 -6.31 -10.63
CA GLY A 86 2.11 -7.68 -11.07
C GLY A 86 2.50 -7.78 -12.56
N PRO A 87 3.26 -8.82 -12.98
CA PRO A 87 3.76 -8.98 -14.34
C PRO A 87 2.63 -9.13 -15.38
N ALA A 88 1.44 -9.59 -14.97
CA ALA A 88 0.25 -9.67 -15.81
C ALA A 88 -0.62 -8.41 -15.78
N SER A 89 -0.29 -7.39 -14.98
CA SER A 89 -1.11 -6.18 -14.88
C SER A 89 -1.04 -5.36 -16.18
N PRO A 90 -2.19 -5.03 -16.80
CA PRO A 90 -2.21 -4.16 -17.98
C PRO A 90 -1.99 -2.68 -17.62
N PHE A 91 -2.03 -2.34 -16.33
CA PHE A 91 -1.88 -0.97 -15.82
C PHE A 91 -0.42 -0.63 -15.56
N VAL A 92 -0.11 0.65 -15.41
CA VAL A 92 1.22 1.16 -15.02
C VAL A 92 1.08 2.19 -13.90
N SER A 93 1.87 2.02 -12.83
CA SER A 93 1.80 2.88 -11.64
C SER A 93 2.60 4.17 -11.84
N MET A 94 2.30 5.22 -11.09
CA MET A 94 3.13 6.44 -11.11
C MET A 94 4.59 6.15 -10.74
N ASP A 95 4.80 5.18 -9.86
CA ASP A 95 6.10 4.74 -9.39
C ASP A 95 6.91 4.08 -10.49
N GLU A 96 6.30 3.19 -11.26
CA GLU A 96 6.91 2.58 -12.46
C GLU A 96 7.30 3.64 -13.49
N LEU A 97 6.46 4.66 -13.64
CA LEU A 97 6.77 5.79 -14.51
C LEU A 97 7.89 6.67 -13.95
N SER A 98 7.98 6.83 -12.64
CA SER A 98 9.04 7.58 -11.96
C SER A 98 10.39 6.86 -12.05
N VAL A 99 10.38 5.52 -12.02
CA VAL A 99 11.56 4.68 -12.30
C VAL A 99 12.05 4.93 -13.73
N LEU A 100 11.17 4.87 -14.73
CA LEU A 100 11.53 5.16 -16.12
C LEU A 100 12.05 6.59 -16.32
N ALA A 101 11.42 7.58 -15.67
CA ALA A 101 11.87 8.97 -15.73
C ALA A 101 13.25 9.17 -15.09
N THR A 102 13.54 8.45 -14.00
CA THR A 102 14.86 8.47 -13.36
C THR A 102 15.93 7.84 -14.26
N LEU A 103 15.61 6.70 -14.89
CA LEU A 103 16.48 6.07 -15.87
C LEU A 103 16.74 6.98 -17.09
N HIS A 104 15.70 7.65 -17.59
CA HIS A 104 15.85 8.62 -18.68
C HIS A 104 16.81 9.75 -18.30
N ARG A 105 16.59 10.39 -17.16
CA ARG A 105 17.44 11.49 -16.69
C ARG A 105 18.90 11.07 -16.55
N LEU A 106 19.14 9.91 -15.94
CA LEU A 106 20.49 9.38 -15.76
C LEU A 106 21.10 8.83 -17.06
N SER A 107 20.30 8.51 -18.08
CA SER A 107 20.84 8.17 -19.40
C SER A 107 21.38 9.41 -20.14
N LEU A 108 20.89 10.59 -19.81
CA LEU A 108 21.38 11.87 -20.36
C LEU A 108 22.64 12.34 -19.64
N ASP A 109 22.77 12.03 -18.35
CA ASP A 109 23.89 12.44 -17.51
C ASP A 109 25.05 11.44 -17.63
N ARG A 110 26.23 11.89 -18.10
CA ARG A 110 27.38 11.01 -18.37
C ARG A 110 28.31 10.83 -17.18
N ALA A 111 28.15 11.62 -16.11
CA ALA A 111 29.01 11.59 -14.94
C ALA A 111 28.46 10.63 -13.85
N PRO A 112 29.29 9.77 -13.24
CA PRO A 112 28.87 8.96 -12.11
C PRO A 112 28.54 9.84 -10.88
N PRO A 113 27.58 9.44 -10.03
CA PRO A 113 27.28 10.18 -8.81
C PRO A 113 28.49 10.17 -7.84
N PRO A 114 28.71 11.25 -7.05
CA PRO A 114 29.89 11.35 -6.20
C PRO A 114 29.90 10.34 -5.03
N GLY A 115 31.03 9.64 -4.88
CA GLY A 115 31.59 9.06 -3.64
C GLY A 115 30.77 8.05 -2.82
N ALA A 116 31.03 6.75 -3.03
CA ALA A 116 30.61 5.67 -2.13
C ALA A 116 31.58 5.51 -0.94
N ALA A 117 31.05 5.54 0.28
CA ALA A 117 31.71 4.94 1.43
C ALA A 117 30.69 4.49 2.49
N THR A 118 30.93 3.28 3.00
CA THR A 118 30.33 2.61 4.16
C THR A 118 29.07 1.76 3.95
N SER A 119 29.17 0.58 4.57
CA SER A 119 28.29 -0.57 4.50
C SER A 119 26.90 -0.32 5.07
N GLY A 120 25.89 -0.49 4.23
CA GLY A 120 24.46 -0.44 4.55
C GLY A 120 23.65 -0.26 3.27
N LEU A 121 22.34 -0.53 3.33
CA LEU A 121 21.38 -0.18 2.27
C LEU A 121 21.24 1.36 2.21
N ASP A 122 22.26 2.03 1.70
CA ASP A 122 22.36 3.48 1.60
C ASP A 122 21.75 3.99 0.28
N ARG A 123 21.20 5.21 0.32
CA ARG A 123 20.67 5.99 -0.83
C ARG A 123 21.65 5.98 -2.01
N THR A 124 22.93 5.98 -1.71
CA THR A 124 24.05 5.89 -2.65
C THR A 124 24.06 4.58 -3.45
N SER A 125 23.68 3.45 -2.85
CA SER A 125 23.61 2.14 -3.53
C SER A 125 22.48 2.08 -4.54
N LEU A 126 21.32 2.66 -4.22
CA LEU A 126 20.16 2.72 -5.12
C LEU A 126 20.45 3.64 -6.31
N LEU A 127 21.01 4.82 -6.07
CA LEU A 127 21.42 5.73 -7.14
C LEU A 127 22.47 5.11 -8.07
N HIS A 128 23.46 4.39 -7.51
CA HIS A 128 24.43 3.64 -8.33
C HIS A 128 23.75 2.56 -9.18
N ALA A 129 22.79 1.81 -8.63
CA ALA A 129 22.06 0.80 -9.40
C ALA A 129 21.24 1.42 -10.54
N PHE A 130 20.59 2.57 -10.30
CA PHE A 130 19.92 3.34 -11.34
C PHE A 130 20.89 3.81 -12.43
N PHE A 131 22.07 4.32 -12.05
CA PHE A 131 23.09 4.76 -12.98
C PHE A 131 23.62 3.60 -13.84
N GLN A 132 23.90 2.44 -13.24
CA GLN A 132 24.33 1.23 -13.95
C GLN A 132 23.27 0.76 -14.97
N CYS A 133 21.99 0.82 -14.62
CA CYS A 133 20.89 0.51 -15.55
C CYS A 133 20.83 1.51 -16.70
N ALA A 134 20.97 2.80 -16.43
CA ALA A 134 20.98 3.85 -17.45
C ALA A 134 22.16 3.70 -18.43
N GLN A 135 23.35 3.35 -17.93
CA GLN A 135 24.50 3.03 -18.78
C GLN A 135 24.24 1.81 -19.66
N ALA A 136 23.66 0.75 -19.11
CA ALA A 136 23.31 -0.44 -19.87
C ALA A 136 22.27 -0.14 -20.96
N MET A 137 21.30 0.74 -20.68
CA MET A 137 20.34 1.23 -21.68
C MET A 137 21.05 2.02 -22.79
N ASN A 138 21.98 2.92 -22.44
CA ASN A 138 22.77 3.67 -23.42
C ASN A 138 23.60 2.76 -24.33
N GLN A 139 24.27 1.75 -23.76
CA GLN A 139 25.04 0.77 -24.52
C GLN A 139 24.14 -0.05 -25.47
N ALA A 140 22.92 -0.37 -25.04
CA ALA A 140 21.91 -1.05 -25.85
C ALA A 140 21.20 -0.12 -26.86
N SER A 141 21.57 1.17 -26.93
CA SER A 141 20.89 2.19 -27.72
C SER A 141 19.38 2.30 -27.41
N ILE A 142 19.00 2.04 -26.16
CA ILE A 142 17.64 2.15 -25.67
C ILE A 142 17.39 3.58 -25.21
N SER A 143 16.41 4.23 -25.81
CA SER A 143 15.89 5.50 -25.35
C SER A 143 14.49 5.34 -24.75
N VAL A 144 14.26 6.02 -23.65
CA VAL A 144 12.96 6.20 -22.99
C VAL A 144 12.55 7.66 -23.17
N GLY A 145 11.27 7.94 -23.40
CA GLY A 145 10.83 9.26 -23.88
C GLY A 145 10.77 10.34 -22.79
N PRO A 146 11.05 11.62 -23.09
CA PRO A 146 10.78 12.74 -22.19
C PRO A 146 9.27 12.98 -22.09
N ARG A 147 8.71 12.98 -20.87
CA ARG A 147 7.24 13.08 -20.69
C ARG A 147 6.80 14.51 -20.37
N GLN A 148 6.16 15.15 -21.33
CA GLN A 148 5.54 16.49 -21.18
C GLN A 148 4.44 16.53 -20.09
N PHE A 149 3.78 15.39 -19.81
CA PHE A 149 2.75 15.28 -18.77
C PHE A 149 3.30 15.24 -17.33
N ILE A 150 4.61 15.00 -17.15
CA ILE A 150 5.26 14.98 -15.83
C ILE A 150 5.66 16.40 -15.39
N ALA A 151 5.91 17.33 -16.31
CA ALA A 151 6.45 18.66 -16.03
C ALA A 151 5.64 19.48 -14.99
N ALA A 152 4.31 19.40 -14.99
CA ALA A 152 3.47 20.10 -14.01
C ALA A 152 3.62 19.56 -12.58
N ARG A 153 4.05 18.29 -12.44
CA ARG A 153 4.29 17.60 -11.16
C ARG A 153 5.78 17.45 -10.84
N GLN A 154 6.64 17.63 -11.84
CA GLN A 154 8.10 17.73 -11.73
C GLN A 154 8.50 18.94 -10.88
N ARG A 155 7.79 20.08 -11.00
CA ARG A 155 7.95 21.21 -10.06
C ARG A 155 7.62 20.84 -8.61
N ARG A 156 6.75 19.85 -8.37
CA ARG A 156 6.40 19.37 -7.03
C ARG A 156 7.45 18.39 -6.48
N LEU A 157 8.13 17.63 -7.35
CA LEU A 157 9.31 16.81 -7.04
C LEU A 157 10.60 17.65 -6.90
N GLU A 158 10.66 18.81 -7.54
CA GLU A 158 11.72 19.83 -7.39
C GLU A 158 11.52 20.65 -6.09
N ALA A 159 10.27 20.89 -5.69
CA ALA A 159 9.94 21.64 -4.46
C ALA A 159 9.89 20.78 -3.18
N GLU A 160 9.52 19.51 -3.28
CA GLU A 160 9.67 18.54 -2.20
C GLU A 160 10.72 17.52 -2.62
N PRO A 161 11.95 17.61 -2.11
CA PRO A 161 12.96 16.61 -2.43
C PRO A 161 12.39 15.24 -2.09
N LEU A 162 12.67 14.25 -2.93
CA LEU A 162 12.43 12.85 -2.60
C LEU A 162 13.04 12.59 -1.21
N VAL A 163 12.19 12.59 -0.18
CA VAL A 163 12.60 12.37 1.21
C VAL A 163 12.89 10.89 1.29
N ILE A 164 14.10 10.53 0.87
CA ILE A 164 14.72 9.25 1.19
C ILE A 164 15.09 9.36 2.66
N GLY A 165 14.08 9.22 3.52
CA GLY A 165 14.31 8.89 4.91
C GLY A 165 15.03 7.56 4.94
N ALA A 166 16.08 7.45 5.74
CA ALA A 166 16.75 6.18 5.99
C ALA A 166 15.68 5.14 6.42
N SER A 167 15.32 4.24 5.51
CA SER A 167 14.30 3.23 5.76
C SER A 167 14.90 2.19 6.70
N SER A 168 14.47 2.18 7.95
CA SER A 168 14.75 1.10 8.90
C SER A 168 13.95 -0.19 8.61
N SER A 169 13.26 -0.31 7.47
CA SER A 169 12.03 -1.12 7.40
C SER A 169 12.15 -2.64 7.13
N TYR A 170 13.32 -3.25 7.33
CA TYR A 170 13.44 -4.71 7.50
C TYR A 170 13.95 -5.15 8.87
N ARG A 171 14.34 -4.20 9.72
CA ARG A 171 14.78 -4.54 11.08
C ARG A 171 13.58 -5.04 11.86
N ARG A 172 13.68 -6.30 12.30
CA ARG A 172 12.76 -6.85 13.28
C ARG A 172 13.13 -6.28 14.64
N HIS A 173 12.14 -5.77 15.35
CA HIS A 173 12.32 -5.24 16.69
C HIS A 173 11.69 -6.21 17.69
N PRO A 174 12.41 -6.57 18.76
CA PRO A 174 11.84 -7.36 19.83
C PRO A 174 10.71 -6.58 20.51
N ALA A 175 9.65 -7.29 20.86
CA ALA A 175 8.57 -6.81 21.69
C ALA A 175 8.07 -7.97 22.57
N ARG A 176 7.21 -7.64 23.53
CA ARG A 176 6.54 -8.63 24.37
C ARG A 176 5.05 -8.35 24.43
N VAL A 177 4.25 -9.38 24.67
CA VAL A 177 2.84 -9.19 25.01
C VAL A 177 2.75 -8.56 26.40
N ALA A 178 2.30 -7.32 26.47
CA ALA A 178 2.09 -6.62 27.73
C ALA A 178 0.70 -6.89 28.31
N ARG A 179 -0.33 -6.97 27.45
CA ARG A 179 -1.71 -7.22 27.87
C ARG A 179 -2.49 -7.98 26.79
N LEU A 180 -3.48 -8.75 27.22
CA LEU A 180 -4.44 -9.46 26.38
C LEU A 180 -5.85 -9.09 26.84
N ARG A 181 -6.73 -8.71 25.92
CA ARG A 181 -8.12 -8.38 26.22
C ARG A 181 -9.06 -8.92 25.16
N GLN A 182 -10.09 -9.67 25.57
CA GLN A 182 -11.19 -10.02 24.68
C GLN A 182 -12.05 -8.75 24.48
N ILE A 183 -12.21 -8.29 23.23
CA ILE A 183 -12.97 -7.07 22.92
C ILE A 183 -14.43 -7.42 22.59
N SER A 184 -14.60 -8.51 21.86
CA SER A 184 -15.88 -9.07 21.42
C SER A 184 -15.71 -10.58 21.27
N PRO A 185 -16.75 -11.38 20.97
CA PRO A 185 -16.60 -12.83 20.78
C PRO A 185 -15.54 -13.20 19.75
N SER A 186 -15.43 -12.44 18.66
CA SER A 186 -14.51 -12.76 17.56
C SER A 186 -13.27 -11.88 17.49
N ILE A 187 -13.05 -10.93 18.41
CA ILE A 187 -11.89 -10.04 18.37
C ILE A 187 -11.15 -10.03 19.72
N ARG A 188 -9.85 -10.35 19.66
CA ARG A 188 -8.94 -10.23 20.80
C ARG A 188 -7.89 -9.16 20.54
N ARG A 189 -7.77 -8.21 21.46
CA ARG A 189 -6.72 -7.19 21.46
C ARG A 189 -5.49 -7.70 22.18
N ILE A 190 -4.35 -7.54 21.52
CA ILE A 190 -3.02 -7.79 22.06
C ILE A 190 -2.31 -6.46 22.16
N THR A 191 -1.94 -6.06 23.38
CA THR A 191 -1.03 -4.94 23.60
C THR A 191 0.39 -5.46 23.59
N LEU A 192 1.22 -4.91 22.71
CA LEU A 192 2.66 -5.19 22.63
C LEU A 192 3.44 -4.03 23.25
N ALA A 193 4.52 -4.36 23.97
CA ALA A 193 5.44 -3.38 24.55
C ALA A 193 6.90 -3.66 24.18
N GLY A 194 7.72 -2.63 24.03
CA GLY A 194 9.15 -2.75 23.76
C GLY A 194 9.79 -1.42 23.39
N ASP A 195 11.11 -1.30 23.59
CA ASP A 195 11.80 0.00 23.48
C ASP A 195 11.69 0.63 22.09
N ALA A 196 11.73 -0.21 21.04
CA ALA A 196 11.56 0.23 19.67
C ALA A 196 10.19 0.85 19.37
N LEU A 197 9.19 0.60 20.22
CA LEU A 197 7.84 1.13 20.04
C LEU A 197 7.71 2.59 20.49
N HIS A 198 8.64 3.13 21.29
CA HIS A 198 8.60 4.56 21.66
C HIS A 198 8.70 5.46 20.43
N GLY A 199 9.61 5.13 19.50
CA GLY A 199 9.88 5.90 18.28
C GLY A 199 9.17 5.39 17.03
N LEU A 200 8.16 4.53 17.16
CA LEU A 200 7.47 3.95 16.00
C LEU A 200 6.68 5.05 15.26
N PRO A 201 6.95 5.34 13.96
CA PRO A 201 6.34 6.47 13.26
C PRO A 201 4.92 6.12 12.77
N VAL A 202 3.97 5.98 13.71
CA VAL A 202 2.55 5.75 13.42
C VAL A 202 1.86 7.11 13.25
N THR A 203 1.81 7.60 12.02
CA THR A 203 1.36 8.96 11.67
C THR A 203 0.13 8.99 10.75
N ARG A 204 -0.30 7.84 10.22
CA ARG A 204 -1.40 7.73 9.25
C ARG A 204 -2.41 6.70 9.71
N ALA A 205 -3.68 6.94 9.39
CA ALA A 205 -4.75 5.97 9.66
C ALA A 205 -4.48 4.65 8.96
N ALA A 206 -4.95 3.54 9.54
CA ALA A 206 -4.82 2.19 8.96
C ALA A 206 -3.37 1.72 8.69
N GLN A 207 -2.35 2.34 9.31
CA GLN A 207 -0.99 1.82 9.28
C GLN A 207 -0.91 0.46 9.97
N TRP A 208 -0.02 -0.40 9.47
CA TRP A 208 0.07 -1.79 9.91
C TRP A 208 1.51 -2.23 10.15
N ILE A 209 1.69 -3.29 10.93
CA ILE A 209 2.98 -3.93 11.18
C ILE A 209 2.94 -5.38 10.71
N LYS A 210 4.12 -5.98 10.53
CA LYS A 210 4.28 -7.44 10.52
C LYS A 210 4.54 -7.91 11.95
N LEU A 211 3.73 -8.84 12.44
CA LEU A 211 3.92 -9.53 13.72
C LEU A 211 4.48 -10.93 13.45
N PHE A 212 5.54 -11.29 14.16
CA PHE A 212 6.24 -12.57 14.07
C PHE A 212 6.21 -13.27 15.42
N LEU A 213 5.83 -14.55 15.41
CA LEU A 213 5.82 -15.39 16.61
C LEU A 213 7.19 -16.08 16.78
N PRO A 214 7.61 -16.37 18.03
CA PRO A 214 8.96 -16.88 18.32
C PRO A 214 9.22 -18.29 17.77
N ASN A 215 8.17 -19.10 17.61
CA ASN A 215 8.24 -20.48 17.11
C ASN A 215 7.55 -20.63 15.74
N ASP A 216 7.66 -19.63 14.86
CA ASP A 216 7.18 -19.77 13.49
C ASP A 216 8.13 -20.71 12.73
N SER A 217 7.89 -22.02 12.86
CA SER A 217 8.68 -23.12 12.28
C SER A 217 8.49 -23.28 10.77
N ASP A 218 8.24 -22.17 10.07
CA ASP A 218 8.07 -22.16 8.61
C ASP A 218 9.42 -22.51 7.93
N PRO A 219 9.47 -23.57 7.09
CA PRO A 219 10.65 -23.96 6.34
C PRO A 219 11.21 -22.87 5.40
N HIS A 220 10.42 -21.81 5.13
CA HIS A 220 10.80 -20.67 4.31
C HIS A 220 11.16 -19.41 5.13
N GLY A 221 11.32 -19.58 6.46
CA GLY A 221 11.63 -18.53 7.43
C GLY A 221 10.37 -17.90 8.04
N ALA A 222 10.46 -17.41 9.29
CA ALA A 222 9.31 -16.84 10.01
C ALA A 222 8.55 -15.79 9.16
N VAL A 223 7.35 -16.14 8.72
CA VAL A 223 6.51 -15.32 7.86
C VAL A 223 5.69 -14.41 8.78
N GLY A 224 6.04 -13.13 8.86
CA GLY A 224 5.23 -12.20 9.66
C GLY A 224 3.82 -12.06 9.09
N ARG A 225 2.82 -11.84 9.94
CA ARG A 225 1.44 -11.55 9.53
C ARG A 225 1.15 -10.05 9.65
N ALA A 226 0.42 -9.50 8.69
CA ALA A 226 0.08 -8.09 8.69
C ALA A 226 -1.08 -7.81 9.65
N TYR A 227 -0.91 -6.81 10.52
CA TYR A 227 -1.95 -6.33 11.43
C TYR A 227 -1.93 -4.82 11.51
N THR A 228 -3.11 -4.20 11.45
CA THR A 228 -3.26 -2.77 11.69
C THR A 228 -2.84 -2.41 13.12
N VAL A 229 -2.08 -1.34 13.26
CA VAL A 229 -1.83 -0.71 14.55
C VAL A 229 -3.10 0.00 14.96
N ARG A 230 -3.85 -0.60 15.89
CA ARG A 230 -5.13 -0.05 16.35
C ARG A 230 -4.94 1.21 17.19
N ARG A 231 -3.91 1.23 18.05
CA ARG A 231 -3.53 2.39 18.86
C ARG A 231 -2.05 2.35 19.17
N HIS A 232 -1.38 3.49 19.14
CA HIS A 232 0.01 3.64 19.55
C HIS A 232 0.08 4.57 20.76
N ARG A 233 0.87 4.18 21.77
CA ARG A 233 1.15 4.96 22.99
C ARG A 233 2.66 5.15 23.11
N PRO A 234 3.24 6.18 22.46
CA PRO A 234 4.68 6.41 22.41
C PRO A 234 5.32 6.51 23.80
N ALA A 235 4.69 7.22 24.74
CA ALA A 235 5.25 7.39 26.09
C ALA A 235 5.42 6.07 26.86
N ALA A 236 4.51 5.10 26.63
CA ALA A 236 4.57 3.78 27.27
C ALA A 236 5.35 2.75 26.43
N GLY A 237 5.75 3.10 25.20
CA GLY A 237 6.35 2.14 24.27
C GLY A 237 5.40 0.99 23.94
N GLU A 238 4.11 1.30 23.73
CA GLU A 238 3.08 0.28 23.50
C GLU A 238 2.31 0.48 22.20
N ILE A 239 1.91 -0.62 21.57
CA ILE A 239 0.90 -0.65 20.50
C ILE A 239 -0.18 -1.67 20.79
N ASP A 240 -1.40 -1.40 20.32
CA ASP A 240 -2.50 -2.36 20.29
C ASP A 240 -2.65 -2.93 18.89
N VAL A 241 -2.88 -4.24 18.83
CA VAL A 241 -3.24 -4.98 17.63
C VAL A 241 -4.49 -5.80 17.92
N ASP A 242 -5.49 -5.71 17.04
CA ASP A 242 -6.73 -6.48 17.14
C ASP A 242 -6.63 -7.70 16.21
N VAL A 243 -6.82 -8.88 16.77
CA VAL A 243 -6.77 -10.16 16.06
C VAL A 243 -8.18 -10.73 15.98
N VAL A 244 -8.64 -10.98 14.75
CA VAL A 244 -9.89 -11.70 14.49
C VAL A 244 -9.67 -13.19 14.76
N LEU A 245 -10.51 -13.77 15.60
CA LEU A 245 -10.53 -15.18 15.95
C LEU A 245 -11.50 -15.92 15.02
N HIS A 246 -11.05 -17.01 14.40
CA HIS A 246 -11.87 -17.84 13.54
C HIS A 246 -11.47 -19.32 13.63
N GLU A 247 -12.38 -20.26 13.35
CA GLU A 247 -12.12 -21.70 13.56
C GLU A 247 -11.10 -22.28 12.56
N ALA A 248 -11.11 -21.82 11.30
CA ALA A 248 -10.07 -22.12 10.31
C ALA A 248 -8.78 -21.30 10.53
N ALA A 249 -8.40 -21.09 11.79
CA ALA A 249 -7.34 -20.17 12.21
C ALA A 249 -5.97 -20.56 11.67
N GLY A 250 -5.28 -19.59 11.06
CA GLY A 250 -3.83 -19.66 10.90
C GLY A 250 -3.10 -19.58 12.26
N PRO A 251 -1.78 -19.86 12.30
CA PRO A 251 -1.01 -19.98 13.53
C PRO A 251 -1.17 -18.81 14.51
N LEU A 252 -1.31 -17.58 14.01
CA LEU A 252 -1.43 -16.41 14.85
C LEU A 252 -2.82 -16.26 15.49
N SER A 253 -3.90 -16.58 14.77
CA SER A 253 -5.24 -16.59 15.37
C SER A 253 -5.34 -17.71 16.41
N GLN A 254 -4.72 -18.88 16.18
CA GLN A 254 -4.67 -19.97 17.18
C GLN A 254 -3.87 -19.55 18.42
N TRP A 255 -2.70 -18.93 18.22
CA TRP A 255 -1.89 -18.41 19.31
C TRP A 255 -2.66 -17.35 20.10
N ALA A 256 -3.22 -16.35 19.43
CA ALA A 256 -4.01 -15.31 20.05
C ALA A 256 -5.23 -15.86 20.81
N GLY A 257 -5.93 -16.86 20.27
CA GLY A 257 -7.11 -17.45 20.89
C GLY A 257 -6.81 -18.33 22.10
N GLY A 258 -5.76 -19.17 22.03
CA GLY A 258 -5.52 -20.23 23.01
C GLY A 258 -4.26 -20.08 23.86
N THR A 259 -3.11 -19.84 23.23
CA THR A 259 -1.80 -20.03 23.88
C THR A 259 -1.05 -18.76 24.23
N ALA A 260 -1.46 -17.59 23.72
CA ALA A 260 -0.84 -16.31 24.03
C ALA A 260 -0.91 -15.99 25.53
N ARG A 261 0.20 -15.53 26.11
CA ARG A 261 0.32 -15.10 27.51
C ARG A 261 1.00 -13.74 27.61
N THR A 262 0.68 -12.98 28.65
CA THR A 262 1.47 -11.80 29.04
C THR A 262 2.90 -12.23 29.29
N GLY A 263 3.86 -11.51 28.71
CA GLY A 263 5.28 -11.83 28.75
C GLY A 263 5.81 -12.52 27.49
N ASP A 264 4.94 -13.09 26.64
CA ASP A 264 5.37 -13.78 25.42
C ASP A 264 6.24 -12.88 24.54
N ALA A 265 7.41 -13.38 24.16
CA ALA A 265 8.32 -12.70 23.25
C ALA A 265 7.77 -12.78 21.82
N VAL A 266 7.75 -11.64 21.12
CA VAL A 266 7.40 -11.54 19.71
C VAL A 266 8.37 -10.61 19.00
N GLN A 267 8.34 -10.60 17.67
CA GLN A 267 9.03 -9.57 16.91
C GLN A 267 8.04 -8.80 16.04
N ILE A 268 8.36 -7.54 15.78
CA ILE A 268 7.59 -6.70 14.87
C ILE A 268 8.48 -6.10 13.78
N ALA A 269 7.92 -5.82 12.61
CA ALA A 269 8.56 -4.99 11.60
C ALA A 269 7.55 -4.03 10.99
N GLY A 270 7.88 -2.74 10.91
CA GLY A 270 6.97 -1.70 10.44
C GLY A 270 7.17 -0.36 11.15
N PRO A 271 6.16 0.52 11.15
CA PRO A 271 4.85 0.36 10.52
C PRO A 271 4.96 0.43 8.99
N ARG A 272 3.91 0.10 8.24
CA ARG A 272 3.83 0.15 6.78
C ARG A 272 2.45 0.63 6.37
N GLY A 273 2.33 1.06 5.12
CA GLY A 273 1.07 1.49 4.54
C GLY A 273 0.45 2.70 5.25
N GLY A 274 -0.86 2.63 5.43
CA GLY A 274 -1.69 3.72 5.92
C GLY A 274 -2.41 4.48 4.82
N HIS A 275 -3.40 5.27 5.21
CA HIS A 275 -4.26 6.03 4.32
C HIS A 275 -4.37 7.47 4.82
N ASP A 276 -4.21 8.42 3.91
CA ASP A 276 -4.42 9.85 4.21
C ASP A 276 -5.86 10.23 3.92
N ILE A 277 -6.53 10.79 4.92
CA ILE A 277 -7.88 11.32 4.76
C ILE A 277 -7.76 12.75 4.27
N GLU A 278 -8.06 12.97 2.99
CA GLU A 278 -7.96 14.30 2.40
C GLU A 278 -9.16 15.14 2.80
N ALA A 279 -8.91 16.38 3.28
CA ALA A 279 -9.94 17.29 3.78
C ALA A 279 -11.05 17.63 2.76
N ARG A 280 -10.81 17.39 1.47
CA ARG A 280 -11.80 17.63 0.41
C ARG A 280 -12.92 16.60 0.36
N HIS A 281 -12.77 15.44 1.01
CA HIS A 281 -13.82 14.42 1.00
C HIS A 281 -15.00 14.88 1.84
N ALA A 282 -16.12 15.19 1.18
CA ALA A 282 -17.36 15.62 1.81
C ALA A 282 -18.06 14.49 2.56
N TRP A 283 -17.77 13.23 2.23
CA TRP A 283 -18.33 12.04 2.86
C TRP A 283 -17.39 10.83 2.69
N MET A 284 -17.55 9.83 3.55
CA MET A 284 -16.82 8.57 3.51
C MET A 284 -17.76 7.36 3.58
N VAL A 285 -17.42 6.29 2.85
CA VAL A 285 -18.00 4.96 3.00
C VAL A 285 -16.86 3.99 3.31
N LEU A 286 -16.93 3.31 4.45
CA LEU A 286 -15.98 2.28 4.86
C LEU A 286 -16.67 0.93 4.74
N ALA A 287 -16.16 0.00 3.95
CA ALA A 287 -16.77 -1.30 3.73
C ALA A 287 -15.77 -2.45 3.93
N GLY A 288 -16.19 -3.54 4.58
CA GLY A 288 -15.26 -4.62 4.88
C GLY A 288 -15.82 -5.72 5.75
N ASP A 289 -14.95 -6.66 6.10
CA ASP A 289 -15.23 -7.72 7.08
C ASP A 289 -14.56 -7.40 8.44
N ALA A 290 -14.69 -8.31 9.40
CA ALA A 290 -14.08 -8.17 10.73
C ALA A 290 -12.56 -7.87 10.69
N SER A 291 -11.83 -8.33 9.66
CA SER A 291 -10.38 -8.10 9.55
C SER A 291 -10.02 -6.64 9.27
N ALA A 292 -10.96 -5.88 8.70
CA ALA A 292 -10.78 -4.48 8.37
C ALA A 292 -11.21 -3.52 9.48
N MET A 293 -11.95 -4.00 10.48
CA MET A 293 -12.46 -3.16 11.58
C MET A 293 -11.40 -2.34 12.30
N PRO A 294 -10.19 -2.86 12.59
CA PRO A 294 -9.16 -2.05 13.26
C PRO A 294 -8.70 -0.86 12.41
N ALA A 295 -8.63 -1.04 11.08
CA ALA A 295 -8.32 0.02 10.13
C ALA A 295 -9.46 1.02 9.99
N MET A 296 -10.72 0.54 9.94
CA MET A 296 -11.89 1.41 9.92
C MET A 296 -12.02 2.25 11.19
N ALA A 297 -11.79 1.65 12.36
CA ALA A 297 -11.78 2.38 13.62
C ALA A 297 -10.73 3.50 13.61
N SER A 298 -9.52 3.21 13.10
CA SER A 298 -8.47 4.20 12.91
C SER A 298 -8.90 5.30 11.93
N LEU A 299 -9.52 4.97 10.79
CA LEU A 299 -10.03 5.94 9.82
C LEU A 299 -11.11 6.84 10.41
N ILE A 300 -12.05 6.27 11.17
CA ILE A 300 -13.09 7.02 11.86
C ILE A 300 -12.47 7.99 12.87
N GLU A 301 -11.46 7.57 13.63
CA GLU A 301 -10.78 8.45 14.60
C GLU A 301 -10.00 9.60 13.94
N HIS A 302 -9.44 9.38 12.75
CA HIS A 302 -8.66 10.41 12.03
C HIS A 302 -9.51 11.34 11.17
N ALA A 303 -10.74 10.94 10.83
CA ALA A 303 -11.63 11.74 9.98
C ALA A 303 -12.17 12.97 10.74
N PRO A 304 -12.32 14.14 10.08
CA PRO A 304 -12.94 15.32 10.68
C PRO A 304 -14.33 15.02 11.25
N GLU A 305 -14.70 15.69 12.34
CA GLU A 305 -16.05 15.59 12.96
C GLU A 305 -17.19 15.99 12.03
N SER A 306 -16.90 16.86 11.06
CA SER A 306 -17.86 17.30 10.05
C SER A 306 -18.09 16.32 8.90
N THR A 307 -17.23 15.31 8.70
CA THR A 307 -17.32 14.42 7.53
C THR A 307 -18.25 13.24 7.83
N PRO A 308 -19.43 13.10 7.21
CA PRO A 308 -20.30 11.95 7.44
C PRO A 308 -19.64 10.65 6.98
N ILE A 309 -19.72 9.61 7.81
CA ILE A 309 -19.12 8.29 7.55
C ILE A 309 -20.21 7.23 7.63
N ARG A 310 -20.35 6.44 6.56
CA ARG A 310 -21.16 5.22 6.57
C ARG A 310 -20.24 4.01 6.63
N VAL A 311 -20.52 3.08 7.53
CA VAL A 311 -19.73 1.87 7.72
C VAL A 311 -20.59 0.67 7.35
N LEU A 312 -20.09 -0.19 6.47
CA LEU A 312 -20.75 -1.39 5.97
C LEU A 312 -19.91 -2.60 6.36
N LEU A 313 -20.47 -3.52 7.14
CA LEU A 313 -19.70 -4.63 7.70
C LEU A 313 -20.35 -5.99 7.48
N THR A 314 -19.53 -6.99 7.21
CA THR A 314 -19.88 -8.39 7.47
C THR A 314 -19.15 -8.89 8.70
N LEU A 315 -19.90 -9.38 9.70
CA LEU A 315 -19.37 -9.76 11.00
C LEU A 315 -19.67 -11.22 11.35
N PRO A 316 -18.73 -11.97 11.96
CA PRO A 316 -19.02 -13.31 12.48
C PRO A 316 -20.09 -13.30 13.57
N SER A 317 -20.11 -12.25 14.41
CA SER A 317 -21.14 -12.03 15.43
C SER A 317 -21.65 -10.59 15.39
N GLN A 318 -22.95 -10.40 15.67
CA GLN A 318 -23.52 -9.07 15.84
C GLN A 318 -22.89 -8.35 17.04
N ASP A 319 -22.45 -9.11 18.05
CA ASP A 319 -21.75 -8.61 19.23
C ASP A 319 -20.34 -8.10 18.92
N ASP A 320 -19.88 -8.12 17.67
CA ASP A 320 -18.62 -7.50 17.28
C ASP A 320 -18.79 -6.01 16.91
N GLU A 321 -20.01 -5.55 16.63
CA GLU A 321 -20.26 -4.20 16.07
C GLU A 321 -19.73 -3.06 16.97
N HIS A 322 -19.82 -3.20 18.30
CA HIS A 322 -19.39 -2.18 19.27
C HIS A 322 -17.88 -1.94 19.28
N VAL A 323 -17.08 -2.74 18.57
CA VAL A 323 -15.63 -2.56 18.45
C VAL A 323 -15.30 -1.25 17.72
N LEU A 324 -16.19 -0.77 16.85
CA LEU A 324 -16.03 0.51 16.18
C LEU A 324 -16.30 1.69 17.13
N PRO A 325 -15.55 2.81 16.99
CA PRO A 325 -15.79 4.00 17.78
C PRO A 325 -17.14 4.63 17.43
N HIS A 326 -17.93 4.96 18.46
CA HIS A 326 -19.20 5.67 18.31
C HIS A 326 -18.96 7.17 18.12
N ARG A 327 -19.51 7.76 17.06
CA ARG A 327 -19.53 9.21 16.79
C ARG A 327 -20.85 9.60 16.14
N ALA A 328 -21.35 10.81 16.41
CA ALA A 328 -22.63 11.28 15.87
C ALA A 328 -22.69 11.33 14.34
N ASN A 329 -21.54 11.54 13.68
CA ASN A 329 -21.42 11.58 12.22
C ASN A 329 -21.14 10.19 11.58
N VAL A 330 -21.23 9.10 12.35
CA VAL A 330 -20.96 7.73 11.90
C VAL A 330 -22.24 6.89 11.99
N SER A 331 -22.62 6.25 10.88
CA SER A 331 -23.69 5.24 10.87
C SER A 331 -23.13 3.89 10.46
N VAL A 332 -23.49 2.84 11.21
CA VAL A 332 -23.05 1.46 10.93
C VAL A 332 -24.22 0.65 10.39
N THR A 333 -23.96 -0.16 9.37
CA THR A 333 -24.88 -1.17 8.86
C THR A 333 -24.10 -2.47 8.71
N SER A 334 -24.49 -3.47 9.48
CA SER A 334 -23.81 -4.76 9.53
C SER A 334 -24.74 -5.88 9.04
N ALA A 335 -24.12 -6.96 8.57
CA ALA A 335 -24.78 -8.23 8.29
C ALA A 335 -23.93 -9.37 8.87
N LEU A 336 -24.58 -10.46 9.27
CA LEU A 336 -23.86 -11.65 9.72
C LEU A 336 -23.13 -12.31 8.53
N ALA A 337 -21.84 -12.56 8.72
CA ALA A 337 -21.01 -13.30 7.78
C ALA A 337 -21.40 -14.78 7.82
N ARG A 338 -21.76 -15.34 6.67
CA ARG A 338 -22.03 -16.78 6.53
C ARG A 338 -20.82 -17.47 5.89
N PRO A 339 -20.43 -18.67 6.34
CA PRO A 339 -19.36 -19.42 5.70
C PRO A 339 -19.61 -19.59 4.19
N GLY A 340 -18.66 -19.15 3.35
CA GLY A 340 -18.78 -19.21 1.89
C GLY A 340 -19.66 -18.12 1.24
N ASP A 341 -20.18 -17.15 2.01
CA ASP A 341 -20.94 -16.03 1.49
C ASP A 341 -20.05 -14.80 1.23
N ASP A 342 -19.60 -14.68 -0.02
CA ASP A 342 -18.89 -13.50 -0.52
C ASP A 342 -19.83 -12.34 -0.88
N GLY A 343 -21.14 -12.54 -0.82
CA GLY A 343 -22.16 -11.66 -1.37
C GLY A 343 -22.67 -10.61 -0.41
N GLY A 344 -22.67 -10.88 0.91
CA GLY A 344 -23.23 -10.00 1.92
C GLY A 344 -22.67 -8.57 1.87
N LEU A 345 -21.35 -8.41 1.81
CA LEU A 345 -20.72 -7.08 1.75
C LEU A 345 -21.03 -6.34 0.44
N LEU A 346 -21.08 -7.07 -0.69
CA LEU A 346 -21.42 -6.49 -1.99
C LEU A 346 -22.88 -6.06 -2.04
N ALA A 347 -23.79 -6.81 -1.42
CA ALA A 347 -25.20 -6.43 -1.31
C ALA A 347 -25.37 -5.17 -0.47
N LEU A 348 -24.67 -5.06 0.66
CA LEU A 348 -24.65 -3.84 1.48
C LEU A 348 -24.12 -2.64 0.69
N LEU A 349 -23.03 -2.83 -0.06
CA LEU A 349 -22.43 -1.79 -0.89
C LEU A 349 -23.38 -1.37 -2.03
N ALA A 350 -24.03 -2.33 -2.69
CA ALA A 350 -24.96 -2.08 -3.78
C ALA A 350 -26.25 -1.38 -3.33
N GLY A 351 -26.65 -1.58 -2.07
CA GLY A 351 -27.77 -0.87 -1.45
C GLY A 351 -27.47 0.59 -1.09
N GLN A 352 -26.22 1.04 -1.20
CA GLN A 352 -25.88 2.43 -0.88
C GLN A 352 -26.07 3.37 -2.07
N SER A 353 -26.79 4.47 -1.83
CA SER A 353 -26.69 5.65 -2.71
C SER A 353 -25.36 6.38 -2.43
N LEU A 354 -24.48 6.46 -3.42
CA LEU A 354 -23.22 7.20 -3.33
C LEU A 354 -23.40 8.63 -3.87
N PRO A 355 -23.19 9.70 -3.05
CA PRO A 355 -23.37 11.07 -3.51
C PRO A 355 -22.31 11.49 -4.55
N GLY A 356 -22.55 11.20 -5.83
CA GLY A 356 -21.62 11.48 -6.93
C GLY A 356 -21.43 12.97 -7.26
N SER A 357 -22.28 13.85 -6.72
CA SER A 357 -22.18 15.31 -6.90
C SER A 357 -21.06 15.94 -6.06
N GLN A 358 -20.61 15.28 -4.99
CA GLN A 358 -19.58 15.77 -4.07
C GLN A 358 -18.38 14.84 -4.02
N PRO A 359 -17.16 15.33 -3.71
CA PRO A 359 -16.00 14.47 -3.54
C PRO A 359 -16.22 13.50 -2.37
N GLY A 360 -16.00 12.21 -2.61
CA GLY A 360 -16.21 11.17 -1.62
C GLY A 360 -15.07 10.17 -1.60
N LEU A 361 -14.91 9.48 -0.47
CA LEU A 361 -13.99 8.36 -0.33
C LEU A 361 -14.77 7.07 -0.07
N VAL A 362 -14.52 6.04 -0.88
CA VAL A 362 -14.91 4.67 -0.56
C VAL A 362 -13.64 3.91 -0.19
N TRP A 363 -13.59 3.36 1.02
CA TRP A 363 -12.46 2.58 1.51
C TRP A 363 -12.95 1.16 1.78
N ILE A 364 -12.35 0.19 1.10
CA ILE A 364 -12.75 -1.21 1.16
C ILE A 364 -11.55 -2.06 1.57
N ALA A 365 -11.75 -2.88 2.60
CA ALA A 365 -10.82 -3.96 2.92
C ALA A 365 -11.60 -5.21 3.34
N ALA A 366 -11.30 -6.33 2.70
CA ALA A 366 -11.98 -7.61 2.95
C ALA A 366 -11.14 -8.78 2.41
N GLU A 367 -11.74 -9.96 2.29
CA GLU A 367 -11.22 -11.06 1.48
C GLU A 367 -10.94 -10.60 0.03
N ALA A 368 -9.85 -11.09 -0.58
CA ALA A 368 -9.34 -10.62 -1.86
C ALA A 368 -10.32 -10.71 -3.04
N ALA A 369 -11.11 -11.78 -3.16
CA ALA A 369 -12.14 -11.92 -4.18
C ALA A 369 -13.30 -10.95 -3.93
N VAL A 370 -13.68 -10.72 -2.67
CA VAL A 370 -14.69 -9.71 -2.29
C VAL A 370 -14.20 -8.30 -2.66
N ALA A 371 -12.98 -7.94 -2.28
CA ALA A 371 -12.37 -6.66 -2.61
C ALA A 371 -12.25 -6.45 -4.13
N GLN A 372 -11.91 -7.52 -4.89
CA GLN A 372 -11.87 -7.47 -6.34
C GLN A 372 -13.27 -7.22 -6.95
N LYS A 373 -14.30 -7.93 -6.48
CA LYS A 373 -15.69 -7.76 -6.93
C LYS A 373 -16.19 -6.33 -6.61
N ALA A 374 -15.91 -5.84 -5.40
CA ALA A 374 -16.29 -4.50 -4.97
C ALA A 374 -15.62 -3.41 -5.82
N ARG A 375 -14.33 -3.57 -6.13
CA ARG A 375 -13.61 -2.67 -7.03
C ARG A 375 -14.23 -2.61 -8.43
N ARG A 376 -14.61 -3.77 -9.00
CA ARG A 376 -15.31 -3.82 -10.29
C ARG A 376 -16.67 -3.11 -10.21
N TYR A 377 -17.41 -3.35 -9.13
CA TYR A 377 -18.69 -2.69 -8.88
C TYR A 377 -18.53 -1.16 -8.85
N LEU A 378 -17.60 -0.65 -8.05
CA LEU A 378 -17.34 0.79 -7.95
C LEU A 378 -16.87 1.39 -9.28
N ALA A 379 -16.01 0.69 -10.04
CA ALA A 379 -15.56 1.17 -11.34
C ALA A 379 -16.71 1.35 -12.35
N MET A 380 -17.78 0.56 -12.23
CA MET A 380 -18.98 0.68 -13.09
C MET A 380 -19.98 1.74 -12.59
N HIS A 381 -20.00 2.05 -11.29
CA HIS A 381 -21.06 2.87 -10.67
C HIS A 381 -20.58 4.21 -10.09
N ALA A 382 -19.27 4.43 -9.94
CA ALA A 382 -18.69 5.69 -9.49
C ALA A 382 -18.68 6.71 -10.64
N CYS A 383 -19.86 7.25 -10.96
CA CYS A 383 -20.03 8.24 -12.02
C CYS A 383 -19.31 9.56 -11.69
N GLY A 384 -18.46 10.05 -12.60
CA GLY A 384 -18.00 11.45 -12.61
C GLY A 384 -16.67 11.76 -11.92
N GLY A 385 -15.89 10.75 -11.51
CA GLY A 385 -14.48 10.93 -11.05
C GLY A 385 -14.29 11.68 -9.73
N ARG A 386 -15.39 12.07 -9.05
CA ARG A 386 -15.37 12.74 -7.74
C ARG A 386 -15.24 11.75 -6.57
N ILE A 387 -15.54 10.48 -6.81
CA ILE A 387 -15.42 9.42 -5.82
C ILE A 387 -14.05 8.76 -5.97
N LYS A 388 -13.23 8.82 -4.93
CA LYS A 388 -11.98 8.08 -4.82
C LYS A 388 -12.28 6.75 -4.16
N SER A 389 -11.71 5.66 -4.68
CA SER A 389 -11.76 4.35 -4.01
C SER A 389 -10.37 3.90 -3.56
N HIS A 390 -10.32 3.16 -2.45
CA HIS A 390 -9.16 2.41 -2.00
C HIS A 390 -9.62 1.03 -1.59
N ASP A 391 -9.26 0.02 -2.39
CA ASP A 391 -9.86 -1.31 -2.30
C ASP A 391 -8.75 -2.36 -2.15
N VAL A 392 -8.70 -3.08 -1.02
CA VAL A 392 -7.58 -3.97 -0.68
C VAL A 392 -8.06 -5.34 -0.17
N GLY A 393 -7.53 -6.41 -0.75
CA GLY A 393 -7.63 -7.76 -0.20
C GLY A 393 -6.70 -7.94 0.99
N TYR A 394 -7.24 -7.96 2.21
CA TYR A 394 -6.47 -8.15 3.45
C TYR A 394 -6.06 -9.61 3.65
N TRP A 395 -6.88 -10.53 3.18
CA TRP A 395 -6.64 -11.96 3.27
C TRP A 395 -7.22 -12.66 2.05
N LYS A 396 -6.84 -13.92 1.84
CA LYS A 396 -7.41 -14.76 0.79
C LYS A 396 -7.63 -16.16 1.32
N HIS A 397 -8.83 -16.71 1.13
CA HIS A 397 -9.14 -18.04 1.61
C HIS A 397 -8.14 -19.08 1.08
N GLY A 398 -7.66 -19.96 1.97
CA GLY A 398 -6.64 -20.98 1.66
C GLY A 398 -5.23 -20.44 1.36
N THR A 399 -4.99 -19.13 1.46
CA THR A 399 -3.68 -18.52 1.15
C THR A 399 -3.04 -17.90 2.39
N ARG A 400 -1.80 -18.28 2.70
CA ARG A 400 -1.00 -17.67 3.77
C ARG A 400 -0.33 -16.38 3.27
N ASP A 401 -0.25 -15.38 4.15
CA ASP A 401 0.37 -14.07 3.88
C ASP A 401 0.01 -13.47 2.51
N HIS A 402 -1.29 -13.45 2.20
CA HIS A 402 -1.75 -12.92 0.93
C HIS A 402 -1.33 -11.46 0.77
N LYS A 403 -0.72 -11.16 -0.38
CA LYS A 403 -0.44 -9.79 -0.80
C LYS A 403 -1.38 -9.49 -1.95
N ASP A 404 -2.31 -8.57 -1.73
CA ASP A 404 -3.14 -8.06 -2.81
C ASP A 404 -2.29 -7.14 -3.70
N VAL A 405 -1.68 -7.73 -4.72
CA VAL A 405 -0.90 -7.03 -5.74
C VAL A 405 -1.74 -6.10 -6.62
N ALA A 406 -3.07 -6.15 -6.51
CA ALA A 406 -3.96 -5.23 -7.19
C ALA A 406 -4.28 -4.00 -6.32
N ALA A 407 -4.16 -4.07 -5.00
CA ALA A 407 -4.30 -2.91 -4.12
C ALA A 407 -3.25 -1.86 -4.46
N GLY A 408 -3.72 -0.63 -4.70
CA GLY A 408 -2.92 0.48 -5.27
C GLY A 408 -1.64 0.80 -4.50
#